data_AF-A0A9W5TXP7-F1
#
_entry.id   AF-A0A9W5TXP7-F1
#
_cell.length_a   1.000
_cell.length_b   1.000
_cell.length_c   1.000
_cell.angle_alpha   90.00
_cell.angle_beta   90.00
_cell.angle_gamma   90.00
#
_symmetry.space_group_name_H-M   'P 1'
#
loop_
_entity.id
_entity.type
_entity.pdbx_description
1 polymer ?
#
loop_
_entity_poly.entity_id
_entity_poly.type
_entity_poly.pdbx_seq_one_letter_code
_entity_poly.pdbx_strand_id
1 'polypeptide(L)'
;MDINPGLFKQLNTNYDDLGFFKDLGAAGIRLDIGFTGLEEAQMTKNPYDLKIEVNMSSGTKYIENILSYHPKKKNFCASHNFYPQKYSGISQSHFEETTALFNKHNIHTAAFVSSQAGTFGPWPVQTGLCTLEQHRNLNIQTQVTHFRLMDTIDDLLIGNAYANEGELKAMSEAFFSPHPNFEIELIDGLSDIEKKIILDEIHLYRGDRSEYMIRSTSTRIKYKNESILAHHTEPIKKGDILICNDDFGQYKGETQVALKDMENEGNRNVVGRLKQDSIFLLDYIKPWSTFTLS
;
A
#
# COMPACT_ATOMS: atom_id res chain seq x y z
N MET A 1 12.85 9.14 -16.18
CA MET A 1 12.21 9.63 -17.41
C MET A 1 11.70 8.44 -18.18
N ASP A 2 10.40 8.42 -18.51
CA ASP A 2 9.82 7.32 -19.27
C ASP A 2 10.03 7.54 -20.77
N ILE A 3 10.56 6.52 -21.44
CA ILE A 3 10.87 6.58 -22.86
C ILE A 3 10.30 5.36 -23.59
N ASN A 4 9.61 5.65 -24.69
CA ASN A 4 9.30 4.63 -25.68
C ASN A 4 10.56 4.37 -26.53
N PRO A 5 10.91 3.13 -26.88
CA PRO A 5 12.05 2.82 -27.75
C PRO A 5 12.10 3.61 -29.07
N GLY A 6 10.94 4.00 -29.62
CA GLY A 6 10.87 4.88 -30.80
C GLY A 6 11.50 6.25 -30.61
N LEU A 7 11.56 6.75 -29.36
CA LEU A 7 12.14 8.04 -29.00
C LEU A 7 13.67 8.06 -29.17
N PHE A 8 14.36 6.93 -28.97
CA PHE A 8 15.82 6.87 -29.20
C PHE A 8 16.18 7.26 -30.64
N LYS A 9 15.40 6.78 -31.62
CA LYS A 9 15.58 7.14 -33.03
C LYS A 9 15.31 8.62 -33.29
N GLN A 10 14.30 9.21 -32.64
CA GLN A 10 13.96 10.63 -32.82
C GLN A 10 15.00 11.56 -32.20
N LEU A 11 15.59 11.13 -31.07
CA LEU A 11 16.65 11.87 -30.37
C LEU A 11 18.05 11.62 -30.96
N ASN A 12 18.17 10.80 -32.01
CA ASN A 12 19.45 10.39 -32.60
C ASN A 12 20.43 9.82 -31.55
N THR A 13 19.90 9.15 -30.53
CA THR A 13 20.68 8.55 -29.43
C THR A 13 20.53 7.03 -29.47
N ASN A 14 21.50 6.31 -28.93
CA ASN A 14 21.49 4.85 -28.87
C ASN A 14 21.47 4.38 -27.40
N TYR A 15 21.08 3.13 -27.15
CA TYR A 15 21.19 2.50 -25.83
C TYR A 15 22.63 2.46 -25.30
N ASP A 16 23.62 2.54 -26.20
CA ASP A 16 25.05 2.61 -25.87
C ASP A 16 25.51 3.98 -25.35
N ASP A 17 24.75 5.06 -25.61
CA ASP A 17 25.08 6.40 -25.12
C ASP A 17 23.86 7.08 -24.50
N LEU A 18 23.88 7.13 -23.18
CA LEU A 18 22.84 7.77 -22.36
C LEU A 18 23.21 9.20 -21.94
N GLY A 19 24.24 9.80 -22.55
CA GLY A 19 24.76 11.13 -22.20
C GLY A 19 23.68 12.21 -22.28
N PHE A 20 22.82 12.17 -23.29
CA PHE A 20 21.68 13.08 -23.43
C PHE A 20 20.82 13.16 -22.16
N PHE A 21 20.48 12.00 -21.56
CA PHE A 21 19.64 11.95 -20.37
C PHE A 21 20.37 12.48 -19.13
N LYS A 22 21.69 12.26 -19.07
CA LYS A 22 22.54 12.81 -18.01
C LYS A 22 22.59 14.34 -18.09
N ASP A 23 22.79 14.89 -19.28
CA ASP A 23 22.86 16.34 -19.52
C ASP A 23 21.53 17.03 -19.21
N LEU A 24 20.42 16.34 -19.43
CA LEU A 24 19.08 16.80 -19.02
C LEU A 24 18.86 16.79 -17.50
N GLY A 25 19.76 16.15 -16.73
CA GLY A 25 19.67 16.03 -15.29
C GLY A 25 18.80 14.87 -14.80
N ALA A 26 18.48 13.90 -15.65
CA ALA A 26 17.73 12.72 -15.23
C ALA A 26 18.54 11.87 -14.24
N ALA A 27 17.85 11.27 -13.27
CA ALA A 27 18.43 10.27 -12.36
C ALA A 27 18.36 8.84 -12.96
N GLY A 28 17.45 8.62 -13.90
CA GLY A 28 17.21 7.32 -14.50
C GLY A 28 16.22 7.35 -15.65
N ILE A 29 16.14 6.23 -16.34
CA ILE A 29 15.40 6.02 -17.58
C ILE A 29 14.51 4.80 -17.39
N ARG A 30 13.22 4.93 -17.70
CA ARG A 30 12.24 3.86 -17.69
C ARG A 30 12.00 3.36 -19.11
N LEU A 31 12.14 2.05 -19.29
CA LEU A 31 11.94 1.34 -20.54
C LEU A 31 10.54 0.72 -20.52
N ASP A 32 9.58 1.40 -21.14
CA ASP A 32 8.17 0.96 -21.15
C ASP A 32 8.00 -0.38 -21.90
N ILE A 33 8.80 -0.56 -22.96
CA ILE A 33 8.87 -1.79 -23.76
C ILE A 33 10.30 -2.36 -23.64
N GLY A 34 10.38 -3.65 -23.30
CA GLY A 34 11.66 -4.34 -23.19
C GLY A 34 12.34 -4.65 -24.53
N PHE A 35 13.63 -4.93 -24.44
CA PHE A 35 14.51 -5.40 -25.50
C PHE A 35 14.79 -6.91 -25.32
N THR A 36 16.04 -7.36 -25.51
CA THR A 36 16.40 -8.77 -25.46
C THR A 36 16.91 -9.23 -24.10
N GLY A 37 16.96 -8.35 -23.11
CA GLY A 37 17.55 -8.57 -21.79
C GLY A 37 19.03 -8.19 -21.72
N LEU A 38 19.77 -8.33 -22.84
CA LEU A 38 21.18 -7.96 -22.91
C LEU A 38 21.36 -6.44 -22.90
N GLU A 39 20.55 -5.71 -23.67
CA GLU A 39 20.66 -4.26 -23.78
C GLU A 39 20.39 -3.58 -22.44
N GLU A 40 19.39 -4.03 -21.68
CA GLU A 40 19.09 -3.56 -20.34
C GLU A 40 20.24 -3.82 -19.38
N ALA A 41 20.79 -5.04 -19.42
CA ALA A 41 21.93 -5.38 -18.60
C ALA A 41 23.17 -4.54 -18.93
N GLN A 42 23.40 -4.21 -20.19
CA GLN A 42 24.46 -3.30 -20.61
C GLN A 42 24.18 -1.85 -20.19
N MET A 43 22.96 -1.35 -20.39
CA MET A 43 22.54 -0.01 -19.99
C MET A 43 22.74 0.22 -18.49
N THR A 44 22.55 -0.78 -17.62
CA THR A 44 22.80 -0.63 -16.17
C THR A 44 24.27 -0.35 -15.84
N LYS A 45 25.19 -0.68 -16.75
CA LYS A 45 26.65 -0.47 -16.64
C LYS A 45 27.10 0.87 -17.27
N ASN A 46 26.16 1.75 -17.63
CA ASN A 46 26.47 3.07 -18.16
C ASN A 46 27.44 3.86 -17.26
N PRO A 47 28.30 4.73 -17.83
CA PRO A 47 29.31 5.48 -17.09
C PRO A 47 28.73 6.65 -16.26
N TYR A 48 27.43 6.96 -16.42
CA TYR A 48 26.78 8.13 -15.82
C TYR A 48 26.05 7.83 -14.50
N ASP A 49 26.07 6.57 -14.07
CA ASP A 49 25.34 6.01 -12.92
C ASP A 49 23.81 6.21 -12.97
N LEU A 50 23.25 6.32 -14.19
CA LEU A 50 21.81 6.40 -14.40
C LEU A 50 21.14 5.09 -14.01
N LYS A 51 19.98 5.18 -13.34
CA LYS A 51 19.10 4.01 -13.11
C LYS A 51 18.43 3.59 -14.40
N ILE A 52 18.31 2.29 -14.60
CA ILE A 52 17.53 1.67 -15.66
C ILE A 52 16.34 1.00 -15.00
N GLU A 53 15.17 1.53 -15.28
CA GLU A 53 13.90 1.06 -14.77
C GLU A 53 13.19 0.27 -15.88
N VAL A 54 12.68 -0.91 -15.55
CA VAL A 54 11.92 -1.74 -16.49
C VAL A 54 10.48 -1.94 -16.04
N ASN A 55 9.61 -2.25 -16.99
CA ASN A 55 8.25 -2.64 -16.70
C ASN A 55 8.19 -4.01 -16.01
N MET A 56 7.57 -4.07 -14.82
CA MET A 56 7.35 -5.32 -14.08
C MET A 56 5.93 -5.89 -14.15
N SER A 57 5.00 -5.21 -14.84
CA SER A 57 3.60 -5.64 -14.91
C SER A 57 3.32 -6.85 -15.80
N SER A 58 4.26 -7.29 -16.65
CA SER A 58 3.96 -8.29 -17.70
C SER A 58 3.83 -9.73 -17.21
N GLY A 59 4.44 -10.08 -16.08
CA GLY A 59 4.47 -11.45 -15.54
C GLY A 59 5.26 -12.47 -16.36
N THR A 60 6.08 -12.00 -17.29
CA THR A 60 6.99 -12.84 -18.06
C THR A 60 8.31 -13.07 -17.31
N LYS A 61 9.14 -14.00 -17.78
CA LYS A 61 10.50 -14.26 -17.25
C LYS A 61 11.53 -13.19 -17.66
N TYR A 62 11.07 -11.98 -17.96
CA TYR A 62 11.90 -10.90 -18.50
C TYR A 62 13.01 -10.49 -17.53
N ILE A 63 12.71 -10.39 -16.23
CA ILE A 63 13.74 -10.14 -15.20
C ILE A 63 14.81 -11.24 -15.18
N GLU A 64 14.42 -12.51 -15.23
CA GLU A 64 15.37 -13.63 -15.20
C GLU A 64 16.31 -13.59 -16.41
N ASN A 65 15.75 -13.23 -17.58
CA ASN A 65 16.53 -13.05 -18.80
C ASN A 65 17.54 -11.89 -18.67
N ILE A 66 17.13 -10.71 -18.19
CA ILE A 66 18.07 -9.59 -17.92
C ILE A 66 19.16 -10.04 -16.94
N LEU A 67 18.77 -10.69 -15.84
CA LEU A 67 19.71 -11.12 -14.78
C LEU A 67 20.75 -12.13 -15.29
N SER A 68 20.43 -12.94 -16.30
CA SER A 68 21.36 -13.87 -16.93
C SER A 68 22.55 -13.19 -17.61
N TYR A 69 22.41 -11.92 -17.98
CA TYR A 69 23.47 -11.08 -18.55
C TYR A 69 24.23 -10.24 -17.51
N HIS A 70 24.02 -10.52 -16.22
CA HIS A 70 24.72 -9.91 -15.10
C HIS A 70 24.66 -8.37 -15.09
N PRO A 71 23.47 -7.76 -14.95
CA PRO A 71 23.32 -6.31 -14.85
C PRO A 71 24.01 -5.78 -13.58
N LYS A 72 24.38 -4.50 -13.58
CA LYS A 72 24.77 -3.81 -12.36
C LYS A 72 23.51 -3.53 -11.53
N LYS A 73 23.15 -4.47 -10.65
CA LYS A 73 21.90 -4.43 -9.85
C LYS A 73 21.63 -3.11 -9.15
N LYS A 74 22.66 -2.43 -8.63
CA LYS A 74 22.51 -1.10 -8.00
C LYS A 74 21.80 -0.11 -8.92
N ASN A 75 21.98 -0.22 -10.24
CA ASN A 75 21.42 0.67 -11.24
C ASN A 75 20.20 0.06 -11.95
N PHE A 76 19.65 -1.03 -11.44
CA PHE A 76 18.51 -1.72 -12.02
C PHE A 76 17.34 -1.67 -11.04
N CYS A 77 16.24 -1.06 -11.48
CA CYS A 77 14.98 -0.97 -10.75
C CYS A 77 13.82 -1.37 -11.66
N ALA A 78 12.62 -1.47 -11.10
CA ALA A 78 11.44 -1.78 -11.88
C ALA A 78 10.21 -1.07 -11.34
N SER A 79 9.29 -0.73 -12.23
CA SER A 79 8.01 -0.14 -11.84
C SER A 79 6.86 -0.79 -12.58
N HIS A 80 5.74 -0.94 -11.88
CA HIS A 80 4.50 -1.30 -12.53
C HIS A 80 4.02 -0.20 -13.48
N ASN A 81 3.22 -0.57 -14.47
CA ASN A 81 2.42 0.38 -15.22
C ASN A 81 1.31 0.98 -14.33
N PHE A 82 0.84 2.16 -14.74
CA PHE A 82 -0.50 2.65 -14.42
C PHE A 82 -1.45 2.40 -15.59
N TYR A 83 -2.75 2.43 -15.32
CA TYR A 83 -3.77 2.01 -16.28
C TYR A 83 -4.86 3.07 -16.44
N PRO A 84 -4.81 3.90 -17.51
CA PRO A 84 -5.76 5.00 -17.72
C PRO A 84 -7.20 4.56 -17.99
N GLN A 85 -7.38 3.41 -18.65
CA GLN A 85 -8.69 2.86 -18.98
C GLN A 85 -9.28 2.14 -17.76
N LYS A 86 -10.50 2.50 -17.37
CA LYS A 86 -11.24 1.82 -16.30
C LYS A 86 -11.34 0.31 -16.56
N TYR A 87 -11.21 -0.49 -15.52
CA TYR A 87 -11.21 -1.96 -15.55
C TYR A 87 -9.99 -2.61 -16.22
N SER A 88 -8.91 -1.85 -16.47
CA SER A 88 -7.68 -2.38 -17.06
C SER A 88 -6.48 -2.40 -16.11
N GLY A 89 -6.63 -1.84 -14.89
CA GLY A 89 -5.66 -2.02 -13.83
C GLY A 89 -5.43 -3.50 -13.53
N ILE A 90 -4.24 -3.85 -13.07
CA ILE A 90 -3.94 -5.25 -12.79
C ILE A 90 -4.71 -5.75 -11.56
N SER A 91 -5.03 -7.03 -11.58
CA SER A 91 -5.65 -7.71 -10.44
C SER A 91 -4.65 -7.86 -9.30
N GLN A 92 -5.17 -8.07 -8.09
CA GLN A 92 -4.36 -8.28 -6.90
C GLN A 92 -3.42 -9.49 -7.04
N SER A 93 -3.96 -10.63 -7.49
CA SER A 93 -3.16 -11.86 -7.64
C SER A 93 -2.03 -11.70 -8.65
N HIS A 94 -2.33 -11.08 -9.81
CA HIS A 94 -1.32 -10.82 -10.83
C HIS A 94 -0.25 -9.86 -10.31
N PHE A 95 -0.65 -8.80 -9.60
CA PHE A 95 0.30 -7.90 -8.95
C PHE A 95 1.23 -8.64 -7.98
N GLU A 96 0.70 -9.45 -7.07
CA GLU A 96 1.51 -10.19 -6.09
C GLU A 96 2.48 -11.17 -6.77
N GLU A 97 1.99 -11.94 -7.75
CA GLU A 97 2.80 -12.89 -8.51
C GLU A 97 3.95 -12.21 -9.26
N THR A 98 3.65 -11.10 -9.95
CA THR A 98 4.65 -10.37 -10.72
C THR A 98 5.65 -9.63 -9.84
N THR A 99 5.20 -9.02 -8.74
CA THR A 99 6.06 -8.30 -7.79
C THR A 99 7.02 -9.25 -7.07
N ALA A 100 6.54 -10.44 -6.69
CA ALA A 100 7.35 -11.44 -5.99
C ALA A 100 8.59 -11.88 -6.80
N LEU A 101 8.51 -11.90 -8.14
CA LEU A 101 9.66 -12.19 -8.99
C LEU A 101 10.78 -11.15 -8.83
N PHE A 102 10.42 -9.87 -8.73
CA PHE A 102 11.39 -8.78 -8.56
C PHE A 102 11.93 -8.72 -7.14
N ASN A 103 11.06 -8.87 -6.11
CA ASN A 103 11.51 -8.92 -4.72
C ASN A 103 12.45 -10.10 -4.44
N LYS A 104 12.19 -11.28 -5.02
CA LYS A 104 13.07 -12.47 -4.90
C LYS A 104 14.52 -12.17 -5.33
N HIS A 105 14.71 -11.23 -6.24
CA HIS A 105 16.02 -10.84 -6.74
C HIS A 105 16.60 -9.57 -6.11
N ASN A 106 15.92 -9.02 -5.09
CA ASN A 106 16.23 -7.76 -4.41
C ASN A 106 16.37 -6.60 -5.41
N ILE A 107 15.43 -6.50 -6.35
CA ILE A 107 15.32 -5.37 -7.25
C ILE A 107 14.41 -4.33 -6.61
N HIS A 108 14.81 -3.06 -6.68
CA HIS A 108 14.04 -1.93 -6.16
C HIS A 108 12.76 -1.76 -6.99
N THR A 109 11.58 -1.77 -6.34
CA THR A 109 10.27 -1.80 -7.00
C THR A 109 9.48 -0.52 -6.78
N ALA A 110 8.67 -0.14 -7.77
CA ALA A 110 7.75 0.99 -7.67
C ALA A 110 6.35 0.65 -8.21
N ALA A 111 5.33 1.31 -7.68
CA ALA A 111 3.95 1.22 -8.17
C ALA A 111 3.25 2.58 -8.16
N PHE A 112 2.13 2.66 -8.88
CA PHE A 112 1.37 3.89 -9.02
C PHE A 112 0.09 3.89 -8.19
N VAL A 113 -0.11 4.97 -7.45
CA VAL A 113 -1.38 5.38 -6.85
C VAL A 113 -2.03 6.48 -7.70
N SER A 114 -3.34 6.64 -7.59
CA SER A 114 -4.07 7.72 -8.27
C SER A 114 -4.55 8.75 -7.25
N SER A 115 -4.23 10.01 -7.51
CA SER A 115 -4.89 11.14 -6.86
C SER A 115 -6.35 11.23 -7.34
N GLN A 116 -7.26 11.61 -6.45
CA GLN A 116 -8.67 11.91 -6.75
C GLN A 116 -8.86 13.38 -7.18
N ALA A 117 -7.90 14.26 -6.89
CA ALA A 117 -7.93 15.66 -7.34
C ALA A 117 -7.21 15.90 -8.69
N GLY A 118 -6.23 15.06 -9.05
CA GLY A 118 -5.42 15.21 -10.25
C GLY A 118 -6.21 14.92 -11.52
N THR A 119 -6.12 15.83 -12.50
CA THR A 119 -6.88 15.79 -13.76
C THR A 119 -5.99 15.68 -15.01
N PHE A 120 -4.68 15.72 -14.84
CA PHE A 120 -3.67 15.69 -15.88
C PHE A 120 -2.91 14.37 -15.91
N GLY A 121 -2.47 13.98 -17.10
CA GLY A 121 -1.69 12.78 -17.36
C GLY A 121 -1.36 12.67 -18.85
N PRO A 122 -0.92 11.49 -19.33
CA PRO A 122 -0.34 11.38 -20.67
C PRO A 122 -1.33 11.34 -21.84
N TRP A 123 -2.60 10.92 -21.63
CA TRP A 123 -3.54 10.62 -22.73
C TRP A 123 -4.90 11.31 -22.58
N PRO A 124 -5.70 11.49 -23.65
CA PRO A 124 -7.03 12.12 -23.53
C PRO A 124 -8.01 11.38 -22.60
N VAL A 125 -7.89 10.06 -22.50
CA VAL A 125 -8.74 9.22 -21.62
C VAL A 125 -7.95 8.89 -20.36
N GLN A 126 -8.42 9.41 -19.21
CA GLN A 126 -7.81 9.17 -17.90
C GLN A 126 -8.89 9.04 -16.84
N THR A 127 -9.18 7.82 -16.43
CA THR A 127 -10.14 7.54 -15.35
C THR A 127 -9.41 7.10 -14.08
N GLY A 128 -8.39 7.86 -13.70
CA GLY A 128 -7.41 7.49 -12.66
C GLY A 128 -6.21 6.72 -13.22
N LEU A 129 -5.03 6.92 -12.62
CA LEU A 129 -3.74 6.40 -13.08
C LEU A 129 -3.07 5.57 -11.99
N CYS A 130 -3.75 4.51 -11.53
CA CYS A 130 -3.23 3.56 -10.56
C CYS A 130 -2.73 2.26 -11.21
N THR A 131 -1.91 1.50 -10.49
CA THR A 131 -1.47 0.16 -10.86
C THR A 131 -2.57 -0.88 -10.63
N LEU A 132 -3.09 -0.97 -9.39
CA LEU A 132 -4.14 -1.92 -9.02
C LEU A 132 -5.52 -1.39 -9.40
N GLU A 133 -6.36 -2.19 -10.06
CA GLU A 133 -7.70 -1.71 -10.45
C GLU A 133 -8.56 -1.37 -9.22
N GLN A 134 -8.46 -2.15 -8.15
CA GLN A 134 -9.21 -1.92 -6.92
C GLN A 134 -8.88 -0.58 -6.24
N HIS A 135 -7.77 0.06 -6.59
CA HIS A 135 -7.34 1.34 -6.04
C HIS A 135 -7.98 2.55 -6.70
N ARG A 136 -8.58 2.40 -7.89
CA ARG A 136 -8.96 3.50 -8.78
C ARG A 136 -9.80 4.58 -8.13
N ASN A 137 -10.74 4.18 -7.27
CA ASN A 137 -11.67 5.11 -6.61
C ASN A 137 -11.39 5.27 -5.11
N LEU A 138 -10.32 4.65 -4.60
CA LEU A 138 -9.96 4.78 -3.20
C LEU A 138 -9.28 6.13 -2.96
N ASN A 139 -9.41 6.66 -1.75
CA ASN A 139 -8.59 7.81 -1.35
C ASN A 139 -7.10 7.42 -1.34
N ILE A 140 -6.21 8.41 -1.47
CA ILE A 140 -4.78 8.15 -1.61
C ILE A 140 -4.16 7.48 -0.38
N GLN A 141 -4.66 7.77 0.83
CA GLN A 141 -4.21 7.16 2.07
C GLN A 141 -4.50 5.66 2.07
N THR A 142 -5.71 5.22 1.72
CA THR A 142 -6.09 3.80 1.63
C THR A 142 -5.23 3.07 0.59
N GLN A 143 -4.95 3.69 -0.56
CA GLN A 143 -4.08 3.10 -1.58
C GLN A 143 -2.66 2.87 -1.05
N VAL A 144 -2.07 3.89 -0.41
CA VAL A 144 -0.74 3.80 0.19
C VAL A 144 -0.69 2.78 1.32
N THR A 145 -1.66 2.82 2.24
CA THR A 145 -1.75 1.85 3.36
C THR A 145 -1.81 0.43 2.84
N HIS A 146 -2.53 0.17 1.74
CA HIS A 146 -2.55 -1.15 1.11
C HIS A 146 -1.15 -1.61 0.66
N PHE A 147 -0.43 -0.78 -0.10
CA PHE A 147 0.92 -1.10 -0.56
C PHE A 147 1.89 -1.33 0.61
N ARG A 148 1.78 -0.52 1.68
CA ARG A 148 2.60 -0.69 2.88
C ARG A 148 2.32 -1.98 3.64
N LEU A 149 1.06 -2.40 3.72
CA LEU A 149 0.71 -3.65 4.39
C LEU A 149 1.22 -4.87 3.60
N MET A 150 1.22 -4.79 2.27
CA MET A 150 1.82 -5.82 1.42
C MET A 150 3.34 -5.92 1.63
N ASP A 151 4.02 -4.77 1.76
CA ASP A 151 5.46 -4.67 2.01
C ASP A 151 6.30 -5.27 0.87
N THR A 152 5.92 -4.94 -0.38
CA THR A 152 6.53 -5.47 -1.60
C THR A 152 6.96 -4.38 -2.60
N ILE A 153 6.65 -3.11 -2.30
CA ILE A 153 6.92 -1.94 -3.13
C ILE A 153 7.75 -0.93 -2.34
N ASP A 154 8.90 -0.55 -2.89
CA ASP A 154 9.81 0.42 -2.25
C ASP A 154 9.35 1.87 -2.47
N ASP A 155 8.92 2.22 -3.69
CA ASP A 155 8.49 3.57 -4.05
C ASP A 155 7.03 3.62 -4.53
N LEU A 156 6.27 4.61 -4.04
CA LEU A 156 4.93 4.91 -4.54
C LEU A 156 4.91 6.25 -5.28
N LEU A 157 4.35 6.22 -6.48
CA LEU A 157 4.29 7.36 -7.39
C LEU A 157 2.83 7.75 -7.65
N ILE A 158 2.51 9.04 -7.67
CA ILE A 158 1.18 9.49 -8.11
C ILE A 158 1.18 9.53 -9.64
N GLY A 159 0.32 8.73 -10.27
CA GLY A 159 0.29 8.60 -11.73
C GLY A 159 -0.29 9.82 -12.45
N ASN A 160 -1.21 10.55 -11.81
CA ASN A 160 -1.87 11.75 -12.33
C ASN A 160 -1.44 13.01 -11.58
N ALA A 161 -1.64 14.17 -12.21
CA ALA A 161 -1.28 15.47 -11.67
C ALA A 161 -2.42 16.50 -11.76
N TYR A 162 -2.50 17.52 -10.93
CA TYR A 162 -1.76 17.67 -9.69
C TYR A 162 -2.60 17.11 -8.55
N ALA A 163 -1.99 16.28 -7.71
CA ALA A 163 -2.55 16.02 -6.39
C ALA A 163 -2.62 17.34 -5.61
N ASN A 164 -3.65 17.51 -4.79
CA ASN A 164 -3.73 18.69 -3.93
C ASN A 164 -2.87 18.51 -2.66
N GLU A 165 -2.61 19.60 -1.94
CA GLU A 165 -1.80 19.58 -0.70
C GLU A 165 -2.33 18.60 0.35
N GLY A 166 -3.64 18.43 0.46
CA GLY A 166 -4.26 17.47 1.37
C GLY A 166 -3.91 16.03 1.02
N GLU A 167 -3.95 15.68 -0.27
CA GLU A 167 -3.56 14.35 -0.76
C GLU A 167 -2.06 14.11 -0.64
N LEU A 168 -1.23 15.10 -0.94
CA LEU A 168 0.23 15.01 -0.76
C LEU A 168 0.59 14.77 0.71
N LYS A 169 -0.05 15.52 1.63
CA LYS A 169 0.11 15.34 3.07
C LYS A 169 -0.35 13.95 3.51
N ALA A 170 -1.55 13.52 3.11
CA ALA A 170 -2.09 12.21 3.47
C ALA A 170 -1.22 11.06 2.93
N MET A 171 -0.72 11.18 1.69
CA MET A 171 0.22 10.21 1.11
C MET A 171 1.51 10.15 1.92
N SER A 172 2.10 11.29 2.28
CA SER A 172 3.32 11.37 3.08
C SER A 172 3.14 10.75 4.48
N GLU A 173 2.07 11.12 5.18
CA GLU A 173 1.76 10.60 6.51
C GLU A 173 1.52 9.08 6.46
N ALA A 174 0.73 8.61 5.49
CA ALA A 174 0.51 7.19 5.30
C ALA A 174 1.79 6.43 4.92
N PHE A 175 2.65 7.00 4.06
CA PHE A 175 3.88 6.35 3.60
C PHE A 175 4.94 6.24 4.70
N PHE A 176 5.17 7.32 5.44
CA PHE A 176 6.25 7.40 6.44
C PHE A 176 5.82 7.03 7.87
N SER A 177 4.53 6.81 8.14
CA SER A 177 4.08 6.44 9.49
C SER A 177 4.82 5.19 10.01
N PRO A 178 5.28 5.14 11.27
CA PRO A 178 5.87 3.91 11.82
C PRO A 178 4.85 2.75 11.91
N HIS A 179 3.55 3.07 11.95
CA HIS A 179 2.47 2.11 12.09
C HIS A 179 1.42 2.36 11.00
N PRO A 180 0.97 1.35 10.24
CA PRO A 180 -0.18 1.49 9.36
C PRO A 180 -1.38 2.09 10.12
N ASN A 181 -1.94 3.16 9.56
CA ASN A 181 -3.11 3.84 10.12
C ASN A 181 -4.36 3.43 9.35
N PHE A 182 -5.42 3.09 10.08
CA PHE A 182 -6.72 2.75 9.53
C PHE A 182 -7.74 3.82 9.92
N GLU A 183 -8.40 4.37 8.90
CA GLU A 183 -9.48 5.34 9.10
C GLU A 183 -10.73 4.63 9.61
N ILE A 184 -11.26 5.13 10.72
CA ILE A 184 -12.46 4.59 11.36
C ILE A 184 -13.56 5.64 11.51
N GLU A 185 -14.78 5.17 11.64
CA GLU A 185 -15.96 5.93 12.03
C GLU A 185 -16.32 5.49 13.44
N LEU A 186 -16.11 6.37 14.41
CA LEU A 186 -16.53 6.14 15.79
C LEU A 186 -18.04 6.30 15.89
N ILE A 187 -18.66 5.48 16.74
CA ILE A 187 -20.06 5.67 17.07
C ILE A 187 -20.24 6.83 18.06
N ASP A 188 -21.45 7.35 18.15
CA ASP A 188 -21.78 8.42 19.08
C ASP A 188 -21.81 7.92 20.54
N GLY A 189 -21.58 8.83 21.49
CA GLY A 189 -21.74 8.55 22.92
C GLY A 189 -20.60 7.76 23.58
N LEU A 190 -19.46 7.56 22.88
CA LEU A 190 -18.29 6.95 23.50
C LEU A 190 -17.78 7.75 24.71
N SER A 191 -17.40 7.01 25.75
CA SER A 191 -16.68 7.57 26.88
C SER A 191 -15.29 8.07 26.48
N ASP A 192 -14.73 9.01 27.25
CA ASP A 192 -13.37 9.50 27.02
C ASP A 192 -12.33 8.38 27.12
N ILE A 193 -12.58 7.38 27.97
CA ILE A 193 -11.68 6.24 28.12
C ILE A 193 -11.70 5.33 26.89
N GLU A 194 -12.87 5.09 26.28
CA GLU A 194 -12.95 4.29 25.05
C GLU A 194 -12.25 4.99 23.89
N LYS A 195 -12.45 6.31 23.74
CA LYS A 195 -11.74 7.11 22.73
C LYS A 195 -10.23 7.02 22.92
N LYS A 196 -9.75 7.16 24.16
CA LYS A 196 -8.34 7.03 24.49
C LYS A 196 -7.79 5.64 24.15
N ILE A 197 -8.52 4.57 24.50
CA ILE A 197 -8.11 3.19 24.20
C ILE A 197 -7.97 2.97 22.68
N ILE A 198 -8.84 3.57 21.87
CA ILE A 198 -8.85 3.38 20.41
C ILE A 198 -7.87 4.31 19.68
N LEU A 199 -7.81 5.59 20.05
CA LEU A 199 -7.11 6.62 19.27
C LEU A 199 -5.68 6.88 19.76
N ASP A 200 -5.40 6.70 21.05
CA ASP A 200 -4.09 7.05 21.64
C ASP A 200 -3.15 5.84 21.74
N GLU A 201 -3.65 4.62 21.52
CA GLU A 201 -2.85 3.40 21.59
C GLU A 201 -2.22 3.02 20.25
N ILE A 202 -1.02 2.47 20.34
CA ILE A 202 -0.46 1.63 19.28
C ILE A 202 -0.96 0.21 19.55
N HIS A 203 -1.85 -0.26 18.69
CA HIS A 203 -2.40 -1.61 18.78
C HIS A 203 -1.38 -2.62 18.26
N LEU A 204 -1.23 -3.72 18.98
CA LEU A 204 -0.37 -4.85 18.58
C LEU A 204 -1.26 -6.04 18.27
N TYR A 205 -1.24 -6.51 17.03
CA TYR A 205 -1.94 -7.74 16.67
C TYR A 205 -1.24 -8.93 17.33
N ARG A 206 -1.89 -9.54 18.33
CA ARG A 206 -1.39 -10.72 19.00
C ARG A 206 -1.22 -11.91 18.04
N GLY A 207 -0.13 -12.66 18.22
CA GLY A 207 0.28 -13.75 17.32
C GLY A 207 -0.63 -15.00 17.29
N ASP A 208 -1.41 -15.25 18.33
CA ASP A 208 -2.39 -16.33 18.39
C ASP A 208 -3.62 -15.95 17.56
N ARG A 209 -3.44 -16.04 16.24
CA ARG A 209 -4.40 -15.61 15.22
C ARG A 209 -5.74 -16.32 15.39
N SER A 210 -6.78 -15.53 15.58
CA SER A 210 -8.17 -15.95 15.39
C SER A 210 -8.59 -15.70 13.95
N GLU A 211 -9.43 -16.58 13.40
CA GLU A 211 -10.09 -16.29 12.13
C GLU A 211 -11.18 -15.22 12.24
N TYR A 212 -11.62 -14.91 13.47
CA TYR A 212 -12.76 -14.04 13.73
C TYR A 212 -12.37 -12.61 14.06
N MET A 213 -11.17 -12.38 14.58
CA MET A 213 -10.78 -11.06 15.07
C MET A 213 -9.28 -10.90 15.23
N ILE A 214 -8.84 -9.66 15.04
CA ILE A 214 -7.56 -9.14 15.51
C ILE A 214 -7.71 -8.78 16.97
N ARG A 215 -6.73 -9.13 17.80
CA ARG A 215 -6.76 -8.87 19.25
C ARG A 215 -5.55 -8.04 19.66
N SER A 216 -5.83 -6.88 20.27
CA SER A 216 -4.82 -5.99 20.87
C SER A 216 -4.83 -6.17 22.39
N THR A 217 -4.19 -7.23 22.87
CA THR A 217 -4.26 -7.67 24.27
C THR A 217 -3.55 -6.72 25.27
N SER A 218 -2.67 -5.83 24.83
CA SER A 218 -1.97 -4.88 25.73
C SER A 218 -2.94 -3.90 26.40
N THR A 219 -4.03 -3.54 25.73
CA THR A 219 -4.99 -2.54 26.22
C THR A 219 -5.69 -3.00 27.50
N ARG A 220 -6.11 -4.28 27.60
CA ARG A 220 -6.71 -4.80 28.84
C ARG A 220 -5.77 -4.77 30.04
N ILE A 221 -4.46 -4.86 29.82
CA ILE A 221 -3.48 -4.78 30.92
C ILE A 221 -3.35 -3.34 31.40
N LYS A 222 -3.25 -2.40 30.46
CA LYS A 222 -3.10 -0.97 30.71
C LYS A 222 -4.35 -0.37 31.37
N TYR A 223 -5.52 -0.80 30.93
CA TYR A 223 -6.82 -0.22 31.31
C TYR A 223 -7.64 -1.10 32.26
N LYS A 224 -7.01 -2.11 32.90
CA LYS A 224 -7.70 -3.07 33.80
C LYS A 224 -8.50 -2.42 34.94
N ASN A 225 -8.08 -1.23 35.39
CA ASN A 225 -8.68 -0.53 36.53
C ASN A 225 -9.75 0.48 36.10
N GLU A 226 -9.89 0.74 34.81
CA GLU A 226 -10.93 1.61 34.28
C GLU A 226 -12.27 0.86 34.22
N SER A 227 -13.37 1.62 34.24
CA SER A 227 -14.71 1.10 34.00
C SER A 227 -15.10 1.36 32.56
N ILE A 228 -15.58 0.31 31.90
CA ILE A 228 -16.08 0.34 30.52
C ILE A 228 -17.46 -0.31 30.60
N LEU A 229 -18.49 0.51 30.85
CA LEU A 229 -19.87 0.02 30.99
C LEU A 229 -20.36 -0.60 29.67
N ALA A 230 -21.27 -1.56 29.75
CA ALA A 230 -21.86 -2.16 28.55
C ALA A 230 -22.74 -1.16 27.79
N HIS A 231 -22.49 -0.98 26.49
CA HIS A 231 -23.33 -0.24 25.56
C HIS A 231 -23.04 -0.68 24.12
N HIS A 232 -23.96 -0.40 23.19
CA HIS A 232 -23.84 -0.75 21.76
C HIS A 232 -23.38 -2.20 21.54
N THR A 233 -24.07 -3.14 22.18
CA THR A 233 -23.75 -4.57 22.16
C THR A 233 -24.51 -5.31 21.05
N GLU A 234 -24.71 -4.65 19.91
CA GLU A 234 -25.37 -5.18 18.73
C GLU A 234 -24.55 -6.35 18.13
N PRO A 235 -25.14 -7.19 17.24
CA PRO A 235 -24.39 -8.19 16.50
C PRO A 235 -23.20 -7.59 15.75
N ILE A 236 -22.04 -8.24 15.86
CA ILE A 236 -20.77 -7.74 15.35
C ILE A 236 -20.62 -8.09 13.87
N LYS A 237 -20.12 -7.15 13.09
CA LYS A 237 -19.87 -7.26 11.65
C LYS A 237 -18.38 -7.15 11.33
N LYS A 238 -17.92 -7.80 10.25
CA LYS A 238 -16.54 -7.62 9.75
C LYS A 238 -16.24 -6.12 9.61
N GLY A 239 -15.12 -5.66 10.18
CA GLY A 239 -14.71 -4.26 10.19
C GLY A 239 -15.07 -3.49 11.46
N ASP A 240 -15.86 -4.05 12.38
CA ASP A 240 -16.16 -3.38 13.65
C ASP A 240 -14.93 -3.33 14.56
N ILE A 241 -14.78 -2.20 15.25
CA ILE A 241 -13.83 -1.96 16.33
C ILE A 241 -14.58 -2.20 17.64
N LEU A 242 -14.00 -3.01 18.51
CA LEU A 242 -14.64 -3.50 19.73
C LEU A 242 -13.76 -3.21 20.94
N ILE A 243 -14.40 -2.96 22.08
CA ILE A 243 -13.76 -3.01 23.39
C ILE A 243 -14.55 -3.99 24.26
N CYS A 244 -13.85 -4.96 24.85
CA CYS A 244 -14.43 -5.84 25.86
C CYS A 244 -14.81 -5.02 27.11
N ASN A 245 -16.08 -5.03 27.49
CA ASN A 245 -16.62 -4.19 28.56
C ASN A 245 -16.48 -4.84 29.95
N ASP A 246 -17.05 -4.20 30.97
CA ASP A 246 -16.97 -4.61 32.38
C ASP A 246 -17.52 -6.03 32.63
N ASP A 247 -18.47 -6.49 31.80
CA ASP A 247 -19.10 -7.80 31.93
C ASP A 247 -18.23 -8.93 31.39
N PHE A 248 -17.07 -8.62 30.78
CA PHE A 248 -16.20 -9.61 30.16
C PHE A 248 -15.01 -10.08 31.01
N GLY A 249 -15.07 -9.86 32.33
CA GLY A 249 -14.11 -10.40 33.31
C GLY A 249 -12.65 -10.15 32.91
N GLN A 250 -11.87 -11.22 32.76
CA GLN A 250 -10.44 -11.15 32.42
C GLN A 250 -10.12 -10.57 31.03
N TYR A 251 -11.13 -10.37 30.17
CA TYR A 251 -10.96 -9.75 28.86
C TYR A 251 -11.28 -8.26 28.86
N LYS A 252 -11.84 -7.71 29.95
CA LYS A 252 -12.19 -6.29 30.08
C LYS A 252 -11.04 -5.38 29.61
N GLY A 253 -11.36 -4.44 28.74
CA GLY A 253 -10.46 -3.46 28.15
C GLY A 253 -9.66 -3.97 26.95
N GLU A 254 -9.85 -5.21 26.50
CA GLU A 254 -9.18 -5.72 25.29
C GLU A 254 -9.82 -5.08 24.06
N THR A 255 -9.01 -4.43 23.22
CA THR A 255 -9.45 -3.93 21.91
C THR A 255 -9.40 -5.05 20.90
N GLN A 256 -10.45 -5.17 20.09
CA GLN A 256 -10.57 -6.17 19.03
C GLN A 256 -11.01 -5.51 17.73
N VAL A 257 -10.61 -6.06 16.59
CA VAL A 257 -11.14 -5.69 15.26
C VAL A 257 -11.74 -6.93 14.61
N ALA A 258 -13.01 -6.88 14.24
CA ALA A 258 -13.72 -8.02 13.70
C ALA A 258 -13.27 -8.36 12.26
N LEU A 259 -12.91 -9.62 12.03
CA LEU A 259 -12.57 -10.18 10.71
C LEU A 259 -13.75 -10.94 10.08
N LYS A 260 -14.72 -11.37 10.90
CA LYS A 260 -15.95 -12.06 10.49
C LYS A 260 -17.12 -11.54 11.31
N ASP A 261 -18.33 -11.75 10.80
CA ASP A 261 -19.55 -11.52 11.55
C ASP A 261 -19.63 -12.46 12.77
N MET A 262 -20.10 -11.95 13.89
CA MET A 262 -20.25 -12.69 15.16
C MET A 262 -21.52 -12.25 15.90
N GLU A 263 -22.12 -13.17 16.63
CA GLU A 263 -23.11 -12.80 17.66
C GLU A 263 -22.40 -12.06 18.81
N ASN A 264 -23.13 -11.18 19.49
CA ASN A 264 -22.63 -10.44 20.64
C ASN A 264 -23.44 -10.81 21.88
N GLU A 265 -22.76 -11.27 22.92
CA GLU A 265 -23.37 -11.74 24.16
C GLU A 265 -23.55 -10.62 25.21
N GLY A 266 -23.42 -9.35 24.80
CA GLY A 266 -23.48 -8.20 25.70
C GLY A 266 -22.14 -7.80 26.31
N ASN A 267 -21.08 -8.57 26.07
CA ASN A 267 -19.77 -8.42 26.72
C ASN A 267 -18.74 -7.60 25.90
N ARG A 268 -19.14 -7.11 24.73
CA ARG A 268 -18.32 -6.28 23.85
C ARG A 268 -19.12 -5.07 23.41
N ASN A 269 -18.56 -3.90 23.65
CA ASN A 269 -19.07 -2.68 23.05
C ASN A 269 -18.53 -2.61 21.62
N VAL A 270 -19.41 -2.45 20.64
CA VAL A 270 -19.00 -1.89 19.34
C VAL A 270 -18.69 -0.43 19.62
N VAL A 271 -17.51 0.06 19.23
CA VAL A 271 -17.09 1.45 19.49
C VAL A 271 -16.79 2.23 18.21
N GLY A 272 -16.76 1.55 17.08
CA GLY A 272 -16.56 2.17 15.78
C GLY A 272 -16.45 1.11 14.70
N ARG A 273 -16.16 1.54 13.49
CA ARG A 273 -16.03 0.66 12.33
C ARG A 273 -14.99 1.21 11.37
N LEU A 274 -14.22 0.36 10.71
CA LEU A 274 -13.42 0.80 9.57
C LEU A 274 -14.34 1.38 8.48
N LYS A 275 -13.88 2.44 7.81
CA LYS A 275 -14.56 2.91 6.59
C LYS A 275 -14.74 1.74 5.62
N GLN A 276 -15.89 1.68 4.96
CA GLN A 276 -16.27 0.54 4.12
C GLN A 276 -15.19 0.18 3.09
N ASP A 277 -14.61 1.20 2.46
CA ASP A 277 -13.57 1.06 1.44
C ASP A 277 -12.18 0.69 2.00
N SER A 278 -12.02 0.57 3.32
CA SER A 278 -10.78 0.17 4.01
C SER A 278 -10.87 -1.21 4.66
N ILE A 279 -12.06 -1.85 4.72
CA ILE A 279 -12.26 -3.14 5.39
C ILE A 279 -11.37 -4.24 4.78
N PHE A 280 -11.11 -4.20 3.47
CA PHE A 280 -10.28 -5.19 2.78
C PHE A 280 -8.82 -5.18 3.27
N LEU A 281 -8.34 -4.05 3.82
CA LEU A 281 -6.98 -3.93 4.34
C LEU A 281 -6.72 -4.86 5.53
N LEU A 282 -7.78 -5.27 6.25
CA LEU A 282 -7.68 -6.21 7.38
C LEU A 282 -7.08 -7.56 6.96
N ASP A 283 -7.27 -7.95 5.69
CA ASP A 283 -6.77 -9.21 5.16
C ASP A 283 -5.22 -9.20 5.02
N TYR A 284 -4.59 -8.01 5.08
CA TYR A 284 -3.13 -7.81 4.95
C TYR A 284 -2.42 -7.53 6.28
N ILE A 285 -3.15 -7.39 7.40
CA ILE A 285 -2.52 -7.19 8.71
C ILE A 285 -1.90 -8.51 9.17
N LYS A 286 -0.59 -8.51 9.39
CA LYS A 286 0.18 -9.69 9.79
C LYS A 286 0.20 -9.81 11.33
N PRO A 287 0.11 -11.03 11.91
CA PRO A 287 0.30 -11.19 13.35
C PRO A 287 1.65 -10.63 13.80
N TRP A 288 1.69 -10.07 15.00
CA TRP A 288 2.81 -9.30 15.57
C TRP A 288 3.10 -7.95 14.92
N SER A 289 2.31 -7.52 13.94
CA SER A 289 2.38 -6.14 13.45
C SER A 289 1.68 -5.17 14.39
N THR A 290 2.09 -3.91 14.32
CA THR A 290 1.44 -2.80 15.01
C THR A 290 0.61 -1.97 14.05
N PHE A 291 -0.41 -1.29 14.55
CA PHE A 291 -1.26 -0.38 13.79
C PHE A 291 -1.90 0.68 14.70
N THR A 292 -2.43 1.75 14.10
CA THR A 292 -3.18 2.80 14.79
C THR A 292 -4.54 3.00 14.12
N LEU A 293 -5.48 3.59 14.85
CA LEU A 293 -6.83 3.92 14.39
C LEU A 293 -7.06 5.43 14.50
N SER A 294 -7.67 6.06 13.50
CA SER A 294 -7.98 7.51 13.52
C SER A 294 -9.26 7.88 12.79
#